data_AF-A0A376KT38-F1
#
_entry.id   AF-A0A376KT38-F1
#
_cell.length_a   1.000
_cell.length_b   1.000
_cell.length_c   1.000
_cell.angle_alpha   90.00
_cell.angle_beta   90.00
_cell.angle_gamma   90.00
#
_symmetry.space_group_name_H-M   'P 1'
#
loop_
_entity.id
_entity.type
_entity.pdbx_description
1 polymer ?
#
loop_
_entity_poly.entity_id
_entity_poly.type
_entity_poly.pdbx_seq_one_letter_code
_entity_poly.pdbx_strand_id
1 'polypeptide(L)'
;MNILQFNVRLAEGGAAGVALDLHQRALQQGLASHFVYGYGKGGKESVSHQNYPQVIKHTPRMTAMANIALFRLFNRDLFGNFNELYRTITRTPGPVVLHFHVLHSYWLNLKSVVRFCEKVKNHKPDVTLVWTLHDHWSVTGRCAFTDGCEGWKTGCQKCPTLINYPPVKIDRAHQLVAGKRQLFREMLALGCQFISPSPACG
;
A
#
# COMPACT_ATOMS: atom_id res chain seq x y z
N MET A 1 16.02 -7.34 -14.36
CA MET A 1 15.28 -6.35 -13.53
C MET A 1 14.32 -7.12 -12.64
N ASN A 2 14.27 -6.78 -11.35
CA ASN A 2 13.44 -7.48 -10.35
C ASN A 2 12.31 -6.56 -9.88
N ILE A 3 11.08 -7.06 -9.81
CA ILE A 3 9.90 -6.25 -9.47
C ILE A 3 9.25 -6.83 -8.22
N LEU A 4 9.00 -5.99 -7.22
CA LEU A 4 8.18 -6.34 -6.06
C LEU A 4 6.89 -5.51 -6.13
N GLN A 5 5.77 -6.18 -6.33
CA GLN A 5 4.43 -5.60 -6.34
C GLN A 5 3.86 -5.63 -4.92
N PHE A 6 3.39 -4.50 -4.40
CA PHE A 6 2.83 -4.40 -3.06
C PHE A 6 1.36 -4.00 -3.10
N ASN A 7 0.49 -4.88 -2.58
CA ASN A 7 -0.93 -4.58 -2.44
C ASN A 7 -1.55 -5.24 -1.21
N VAL A 8 -2.49 -4.59 -0.53
CA VAL A 8 -3.09 -5.11 0.72
C VAL A 8 -3.74 -6.48 0.55
N ARG A 9 -4.31 -6.74 -0.63
CA ARG A 9 -4.96 -8.01 -1.03
C ARG A 9 -4.26 -8.60 -2.25
N LEU A 10 -4.45 -9.89 -2.50
CA LEU A 10 -3.84 -10.57 -3.65
C LEU A 10 -4.70 -10.44 -4.90
N ALA A 11 -5.94 -10.93 -4.85
CA ALA A 11 -6.86 -10.94 -5.99
C ALA A 11 -8.21 -10.27 -5.68
N GLU A 12 -8.40 -9.78 -4.46
CA GLU A 12 -9.67 -9.21 -4.01
C GLU A 12 -9.71 -7.69 -4.23
N GLY A 13 -10.48 -7.25 -5.24
CA GLY A 13 -10.75 -5.84 -5.57
C GLY A 13 -10.01 -5.35 -6.82
N GLY A 14 -10.46 -4.23 -7.39
CA GLY A 14 -9.95 -3.71 -8.68
C GLY A 14 -8.44 -3.44 -8.66
N ALA A 15 -7.94 -2.76 -7.63
CA ALA A 15 -6.51 -2.47 -7.49
C ALA A 15 -5.65 -3.74 -7.35
N ALA A 16 -6.16 -4.75 -6.63
CA ALA A 16 -5.49 -6.04 -6.51
C ALA A 16 -5.43 -6.76 -7.85
N GLY A 17 -6.52 -6.73 -8.62
CA GLY A 17 -6.58 -7.27 -9.98
C GLY A 17 -5.56 -6.62 -10.92
N VAL A 18 -5.44 -5.29 -10.90
CA VAL A 18 -4.45 -4.57 -11.73
C VAL A 18 -3.01 -4.90 -11.31
N ALA A 19 -2.73 -4.92 -9.99
CA ALA A 19 -1.41 -5.31 -9.49
C ALA A 19 -1.04 -6.73 -9.92
N LEU A 20 -2.03 -7.63 -9.90
CA LEU A 20 -1.84 -9.05 -10.20
C LEU A 20 -1.64 -9.27 -11.70
N ASP A 21 -2.41 -8.58 -12.54
CA ASP A 21 -2.22 -8.58 -14.00
C ASP A 21 -0.81 -8.08 -14.36
N LEU A 22 -0.34 -6.99 -13.75
CA LEU A 22 1.02 -6.49 -13.96
C LEU A 22 2.10 -7.49 -13.53
N HIS A 23 1.89 -8.17 -12.39
CA HIS A 23 2.78 -9.24 -11.93
C HIS A 23 2.83 -10.40 -12.94
N GLN A 24 1.68 -10.89 -13.39
CA GLN A 24 1.61 -12.01 -14.32
C GLN A 24 2.22 -11.66 -15.68
N ARG A 25 1.97 -10.46 -16.21
CA ARG A 25 2.58 -9.99 -17.46
C ARG A 25 4.09 -9.87 -17.35
N ALA A 26 4.61 -9.39 -16.22
CA ALA A 26 6.05 -9.33 -15.98
C ALA A 26 6.67 -10.75 -16.03
N LEU A 27 6.04 -11.73 -15.38
CA LEU A 27 6.48 -13.12 -15.44
C LEU A 27 6.43 -13.69 -16.85
N GLN A 28 5.36 -13.42 -17.62
CA GLN A 28 5.23 -13.86 -19.01
C GLN A 28 6.32 -13.29 -19.92
N GLN A 29 6.82 -12.09 -19.61
CA GLN A 29 7.94 -11.46 -20.32
C GLN A 29 9.32 -11.95 -19.82
N GLY A 30 9.37 -12.93 -18.91
CA GLY A 30 10.61 -13.46 -18.36
C GLY A 30 11.27 -12.56 -17.31
N LEU A 31 10.56 -11.55 -16.80
CA LEU A 31 11.05 -10.71 -15.70
C LEU A 31 10.80 -11.40 -14.35
N ALA A 32 11.72 -11.21 -13.41
CA ALA A 32 11.51 -11.65 -12.03
C ALA A 32 10.51 -10.71 -11.35
N SER A 33 9.35 -11.24 -10.93
CA SER A 33 8.30 -10.47 -10.28
C SER A 33 7.78 -11.21 -9.06
N HIS A 34 7.70 -10.54 -7.91
CA HIS A 34 7.10 -11.10 -6.70
C HIS A 34 5.92 -10.25 -6.25
N PHE A 35 4.79 -10.89 -5.93
CA PHE A 35 3.62 -10.19 -5.40
C PHE A 35 3.60 -10.31 -3.88
N VAL A 36 3.86 -9.21 -3.19
CA VAL A 36 3.81 -9.11 -1.73
C VAL A 36 2.47 -8.56 -1.31
N TYR A 37 1.68 -9.35 -0.60
CA TYR A 37 0.39 -8.91 -0.08
C TYR A 37 0.31 -8.98 1.43
N GLY A 38 -0.53 -8.14 2.03
CA GLY A 38 -0.63 -8.09 3.47
C GLY A 38 -1.25 -9.34 4.05
N TYR A 39 -2.54 -9.52 3.77
CA TYR A 39 -3.32 -10.62 4.32
C TYR A 39 -4.61 -10.82 3.53
N GLY A 40 -5.20 -12.01 3.63
CA GLY A 40 -6.53 -12.40 3.15
C GLY A 40 -7.61 -12.24 4.22
N LYS A 41 -8.83 -12.72 3.97
CA LYS A 41 -9.96 -12.57 4.89
C LYS A 41 -9.63 -13.12 6.28
N GLY A 42 -9.89 -12.33 7.33
CA GLY A 42 -9.60 -12.68 8.71
C GLY A 42 -8.11 -12.89 9.03
N GLY A 43 -7.20 -12.27 8.26
CA GLY A 43 -5.75 -12.38 8.47
C GLY A 43 -5.12 -13.67 7.94
N LYS A 44 -5.86 -14.48 7.16
CA LYS A 44 -5.36 -15.71 6.53
C LYS A 44 -4.60 -15.40 5.23
N GLU A 45 -4.19 -16.43 4.50
CA GLU A 45 -3.85 -16.28 3.09
C GLU A 45 -5.09 -15.91 2.28
N SER A 46 -4.88 -15.25 1.14
CA SER A 46 -5.95 -15.12 0.15
C SER A 46 -6.33 -16.52 -0.35
N VAL A 47 -7.60 -16.73 -0.70
CA VAL A 47 -8.07 -17.99 -1.29
C VAL A 47 -7.28 -18.33 -2.56
N SER A 48 -6.82 -17.30 -3.27
CA SER A 48 -6.06 -17.42 -4.50
C SER A 48 -4.56 -17.60 -4.32
N HIS A 49 -4.05 -17.68 -3.08
CA HIS A 49 -2.61 -17.69 -2.81
C HIS A 49 -1.87 -18.83 -3.51
N GLN A 50 -2.48 -20.02 -3.58
CA GLN A 50 -1.89 -21.18 -4.24
C GLN A 50 -2.06 -21.18 -5.77
N ASN A 51 -2.87 -20.25 -6.31
CA ASN A 51 -3.18 -20.20 -7.73
C ASN A 51 -2.14 -19.40 -8.53
N TYR A 52 -1.27 -18.66 -7.85
CA TYR A 52 -0.32 -17.75 -8.49
C TYR A 52 1.09 -18.05 -7.99
N PRO A 53 2.08 -18.15 -8.89
CA PRO A 53 3.48 -18.35 -8.51
C PRO A 53 4.06 -17.06 -7.90
N GLN A 54 5.12 -17.19 -7.09
CA GLN A 54 5.93 -16.06 -6.61
C GLN A 54 5.12 -15.01 -5.82
N VAL A 55 4.05 -15.42 -5.16
CA VAL A 55 3.25 -14.59 -4.26
C VAL A 55 3.62 -14.83 -2.80
N ILE A 56 3.70 -13.77 -2.01
CA ILE A 56 4.21 -13.79 -0.63
C ILE A 56 3.21 -13.09 0.28
N LYS A 57 2.70 -13.80 1.29
CA LYS A 57 1.95 -13.17 2.38
C LYS A 57 2.92 -12.54 3.36
N HIS A 58 2.89 -11.22 3.47
CA HIS A 58 3.80 -10.47 4.31
C HIS A 58 3.42 -10.50 5.80
N THR A 59 2.13 -10.35 6.12
CA THR A 59 1.72 -10.11 7.51
C THR A 59 1.27 -11.41 8.18
N PRO A 60 1.88 -11.81 9.30
CA PRO A 60 1.39 -12.93 10.10
C PRO A 60 -0.04 -12.69 10.59
N ARG A 61 -0.82 -13.77 10.72
CA ARG A 61 -2.25 -13.70 11.08
C ARG A 61 -2.50 -12.91 12.38
N MET A 62 -1.70 -13.17 13.42
CA MET A 62 -1.84 -12.51 14.72
C MET A 62 -1.62 -11.00 14.62
N THR A 63 -0.60 -10.59 13.86
CA THR A 63 -0.28 -9.18 13.62
C THR A 63 -1.40 -8.48 12.83
N ALA A 64 -1.93 -9.14 11.79
CA ALA A 64 -3.05 -8.59 11.01
C ALA A 64 -4.29 -8.40 11.89
N MET A 65 -4.62 -9.38 12.74
CA MET A 65 -5.74 -9.27 13.68
C MET A 65 -5.55 -8.14 14.70
N ALA A 66 -4.35 -7.99 15.26
CA ALA A 66 -4.03 -6.91 16.18
C ALA A 66 -4.14 -5.53 15.52
N ASN A 67 -3.60 -5.34 14.31
CA ASN A 67 -3.72 -4.08 13.56
C ASN A 67 -5.19 -3.73 13.26
N ILE A 68 -6.00 -4.70 12.82
CA ILE A 68 -7.43 -4.49 12.58
C ILE A 68 -8.16 -4.03 13.85
N ALA A 69 -7.92 -4.71 14.97
CA ALA A 69 -8.55 -4.36 16.25
C ALA A 69 -8.10 -2.97 16.73
N LEU A 70 -6.80 -2.69 16.65
CA LEU A 70 -6.22 -1.44 17.11
C LEU A 70 -6.68 -0.24 16.27
N PHE A 71 -6.72 -0.36 14.95
CA PHE A 71 -7.21 0.74 14.12
C PHE A 71 -8.71 0.99 14.34
N ARG A 72 -9.52 -0.05 14.53
CA ARG A 72 -10.95 0.11 14.87
C ARG A 72 -11.15 0.88 16.18
N LEU A 73 -10.26 0.71 17.15
CA LEU A 73 -10.35 1.32 18.48
C LEU A 73 -9.61 2.67 18.59
N PHE A 74 -8.47 2.81 17.92
CA PHE A 74 -7.52 3.91 18.11
C PHE A 74 -7.03 4.57 16.81
N ASN A 75 -7.47 4.09 15.63
CA ASN A 75 -7.08 4.59 14.32
C ASN A 75 -5.54 4.64 14.11
N ARG A 76 -4.84 3.58 14.54
CA ARG A 76 -3.39 3.40 14.45
C ARG A 76 -3.04 2.01 13.95
N ASP A 77 -2.05 1.93 13.06
CA ASP A 77 -1.38 0.70 12.62
C ASP A 77 0.00 0.64 13.27
N LEU A 78 0.28 -0.37 14.10
CA LEU A 78 1.54 -0.44 14.89
C LEU A 78 2.61 -1.33 14.25
N PHE A 79 2.24 -2.43 13.58
CA PHE A 79 3.19 -3.49 13.26
C PHE A 79 3.29 -3.76 11.76
N GLY A 80 4.45 -3.42 11.18
CA GLY A 80 4.92 -3.89 9.86
C GLY A 80 6.41 -4.22 9.96
N ASN A 81 6.77 -5.51 9.85
CA ASN A 81 8.15 -5.94 9.97
C ASN A 81 8.86 -5.90 8.61
N PHE A 82 9.49 -4.76 8.29
CA PHE A 82 10.21 -4.58 7.03
C PHE A 82 11.61 -5.21 6.99
N ASN A 83 12.11 -5.81 8.06
CA ASN A 83 13.51 -6.25 8.14
C ASN A 83 13.86 -7.35 7.14
N GLU A 84 12.95 -8.29 6.92
CA GLU A 84 13.15 -9.37 5.97
C GLU A 84 13.12 -8.84 4.53
N LEU A 85 12.10 -8.05 4.19
CA LEU A 85 12.00 -7.37 2.89
C LEU A 85 13.25 -6.53 2.60
N TYR A 86 13.72 -5.77 3.59
CA TYR A 86 14.94 -4.98 3.48
C TYR A 86 16.14 -5.86 3.10
N ARG A 87 16.38 -6.95 3.86
CA ARG A 87 17.49 -7.87 3.58
C ARG A 87 17.38 -8.49 2.19
N THR A 88 16.18 -8.93 1.80
CA THR A 88 15.94 -9.53 0.49
C THR A 88 16.24 -8.54 -0.64
N ILE A 89 15.71 -7.32 -0.56
CA ILE A 89 15.92 -6.28 -1.58
C ILE A 89 17.40 -5.89 -1.68
N THR A 90 18.07 -5.65 -0.54
CA THR A 90 19.49 -5.23 -0.56
C THR A 90 20.42 -6.32 -1.10
N ARG A 91 20.03 -7.59 -1.01
CA ARG A 91 20.81 -8.74 -1.52
C ARG A 91 20.44 -9.16 -2.93
N THR A 92 19.33 -8.65 -3.47
CA THR A 92 18.89 -8.98 -4.83
C THR A 92 19.86 -8.37 -5.84
N PRO A 93 20.46 -9.16 -6.73
CA PRO A 93 21.38 -8.66 -7.74
C PRO A 93 20.65 -7.84 -8.81
N GLY A 94 21.31 -6.79 -9.29
CA GLY A 94 20.78 -5.89 -10.31
C GLY A 94 19.69 -4.93 -9.83
N PRO A 95 19.04 -4.20 -10.77
CA PRO A 95 18.02 -3.21 -10.44
C PRO A 95 16.75 -3.84 -9.85
N VAL A 96 16.16 -3.16 -8.88
CA VAL A 96 14.93 -3.55 -8.20
C VAL A 96 13.89 -2.44 -8.31
N VAL A 97 12.66 -2.78 -8.68
CA VAL A 97 11.50 -1.89 -8.69
C VAL A 97 10.59 -2.26 -7.54
N LEU A 98 10.34 -1.32 -6.63
CA LEU A 98 9.30 -1.44 -5.60
C LEU A 98 8.07 -0.70 -6.11
N HIS A 99 7.02 -1.45 -6.45
CA HIS A 99 5.82 -0.93 -7.06
C HIS A 99 4.64 -1.06 -6.09
N PHE A 100 4.17 0.08 -5.58
CA PHE A 100 3.10 0.17 -4.61
C PHE A 100 1.75 0.41 -5.30
N HIS A 101 0.74 -0.30 -4.85
CA HIS A 101 -0.66 -0.14 -5.24
C HIS A 101 -1.44 0.39 -4.04
N VAL A 102 -2.28 -0.45 -3.43
CA VAL A 102 -3.04 -0.10 -2.24
C VAL A 102 -2.31 -0.63 -1.00
N LEU A 103 -1.76 0.28 -0.18
CA LEU A 103 -1.08 -0.08 1.07
C LEU A 103 -1.94 0.15 2.32
N HIS A 104 -3.11 0.78 2.17
CA HIS A 104 -3.97 1.12 3.30
C HIS A 104 -4.82 -0.07 3.76
N SER A 105 -5.77 0.19 4.67
CA SER A 105 -6.62 -0.82 5.31
C SER A 105 -5.82 -1.77 6.20
N TYR A 106 -5.28 -1.26 7.30
CA TYR A 106 -4.74 -2.06 8.40
C TYR A 106 -3.48 -2.88 8.09
N TRP A 107 -2.83 -2.64 6.96
CA TRP A 107 -1.67 -3.40 6.54
C TRP A 107 -0.36 -2.74 6.97
N LEU A 108 -0.01 -1.61 6.37
CA LEU A 108 1.27 -0.95 6.64
C LEU A 108 1.04 0.49 7.09
N ASN A 109 1.78 0.88 8.13
CA ASN A 109 1.87 2.26 8.56
C ASN A 109 2.66 3.06 7.51
N LEU A 110 2.06 4.11 6.93
CA LEU A 110 2.69 4.91 5.87
C LEU A 110 4.05 5.49 6.30
N LYS A 111 4.18 5.94 7.55
CA LYS A 111 5.46 6.47 8.06
C LYS A 111 6.55 5.42 8.06
N SER A 112 6.20 4.17 8.39
CA SER A 112 7.14 3.04 8.32
C SER A 112 7.50 2.69 6.88
N VAL A 113 6.56 2.79 5.93
CA VAL A 113 6.82 2.60 4.49
C VAL A 113 7.82 3.65 3.98
N VAL A 114 7.62 4.93 4.30
CA VAL A 114 8.55 6.00 3.88
C VAL A 114 9.95 5.76 4.43
N ARG A 115 10.08 5.50 5.74
CA ARG A 115 11.37 5.19 6.38
C ARG A 115 12.04 3.96 5.78
N PHE A 116 11.26 2.94 5.44
CA PHE A 116 11.77 1.76 4.75
C PHE A 116 12.32 2.09 3.37
N CYS A 117 11.58 2.87 2.57
CA CYS A 117 12.01 3.29 1.23
C CYS A 117 13.28 4.16 1.30
N GLU A 118 13.35 5.09 2.24
CA GLU A 118 14.55 5.90 2.51
C GLU A 118 15.75 5.01 2.84
N LYS A 119 15.59 4.08 3.78
CA LYS A 119 16.65 3.15 4.17
C LYS A 119 17.12 2.29 2.99
N VAL A 120 16.18 1.79 2.18
CA VAL A 120 16.50 0.99 0.98
C VAL A 120 17.25 1.83 -0.05
N LYS A 121 16.79 3.05 -0.36
CA LYS A 121 17.44 3.95 -1.32
C LYS A 121 18.85 4.32 -0.91
N ASN A 122 19.08 4.57 0.38
CA ASN A 122 20.40 4.87 0.91
C ASN A 122 21.38 3.69 0.78
N HIS A 123 20.89 2.46 0.94
CA HIS A 123 21.73 1.26 0.81
C HIS A 123 21.91 0.81 -0.64
N LYS A 124 20.86 0.94 -1.46
CA LYS A 124 20.79 0.42 -2.82
C LYS A 124 20.18 1.49 -3.76
N PRO A 125 21.00 2.45 -4.24
CA PRO A 125 20.51 3.61 -5.00
C PRO A 125 19.83 3.27 -6.32
N ASP A 126 20.14 2.12 -6.93
CA ASP A 126 19.53 1.60 -8.15
C ASP A 126 18.11 1.02 -7.96
N VAL A 127 17.56 1.13 -6.74
CA VAL A 127 16.14 0.87 -6.48
C VAL A 127 15.28 1.99 -7.08
N THR A 128 14.28 1.57 -7.87
CA THR A 128 13.23 2.45 -8.41
C THR A 128 11.97 2.31 -7.56
N LEU A 129 11.38 3.43 -7.17
CA LEU A 129 10.14 3.47 -6.40
C LEU A 129 9.00 3.93 -7.31
N VAL A 130 7.95 3.13 -7.45
CA VAL A 130 6.77 3.44 -8.25
C VAL A 130 5.53 3.30 -7.38
N TRP A 131 4.58 4.22 -7.48
CA TRP A 131 3.30 4.14 -6.78
C TRP A 131 2.15 4.42 -7.73
N THR A 132 1.33 3.41 -7.99
CA THR A 132 0.08 3.59 -8.76
C THR A 132 -1.08 3.94 -7.82
N LEU A 133 -1.69 5.09 -8.03
CA LEU A 133 -2.80 5.60 -7.23
C LEU A 133 -4.13 5.04 -7.75
N HIS A 134 -4.65 4.01 -7.09
CA HIS A 134 -5.93 3.36 -7.47
C HIS A 134 -7.17 4.03 -6.88
N ASP A 135 -6.98 4.92 -5.91
CA ASP A 135 -8.04 5.50 -5.11
C ASP A 135 -7.62 6.86 -4.54
N HIS A 136 -8.55 7.52 -3.85
CA HIS A 136 -8.38 8.86 -3.28
C HIS A 136 -7.74 8.85 -1.90
N TRP A 137 -7.35 7.69 -1.35
CA TRP A 137 -6.80 7.60 0.00
C TRP A 137 -5.54 8.45 0.16
N SER A 138 -4.73 8.60 -0.89
CA SER A 138 -3.51 9.41 -0.83
C SER A 138 -3.77 10.90 -0.54
N VAL A 139 -4.90 11.44 -1.01
CA VAL A 139 -5.22 12.88 -0.95
C VAL A 139 -6.23 13.28 0.12
N THR A 140 -7.11 12.35 0.53
CA THR A 140 -8.07 12.58 1.62
C THR A 140 -7.43 12.35 2.99
N GLY A 141 -8.12 12.60 4.10
CA GLY A 141 -7.65 12.22 5.43
C GLY A 141 -7.72 10.71 5.70
N ARG A 142 -8.66 10.01 5.04
CA ARG A 142 -9.00 8.62 5.36
C ARG A 142 -9.62 7.86 4.19
N CYS A 143 -10.56 8.47 3.47
CA CYS A 143 -11.43 7.76 2.54
C CYS A 143 -10.71 7.34 1.25
N ALA A 144 -10.92 6.10 0.82
CA ALA A 144 -10.47 5.62 -0.50
C ALA A 144 -11.35 6.18 -1.63
N PHE A 145 -12.63 6.47 -1.35
CA PHE A 145 -13.55 7.09 -2.31
C PHE A 145 -14.08 8.39 -1.71
N THR A 146 -14.22 9.44 -2.50
CA THR A 146 -14.74 10.72 -2.01
C THR A 146 -16.25 10.69 -1.84
N ASP A 147 -16.96 9.95 -2.69
CA ASP A 147 -18.44 9.88 -2.70
C ASP A 147 -19.07 11.30 -2.74
N GLY A 148 -18.53 12.15 -3.62
CA GLY A 148 -18.92 13.57 -3.74
C GLY A 148 -18.37 14.50 -2.66
N CYS A 149 -17.68 14.00 -1.63
CA CYS A 149 -17.09 14.83 -0.59
C CYS A 149 -15.81 15.55 -1.07
N GLU A 150 -15.85 16.88 -1.11
CA GLU A 150 -14.74 17.74 -1.48
C GLU A 150 -13.93 18.26 -0.27
N GLY A 151 -14.28 17.83 0.95
CA GLY A 151 -13.64 18.30 2.18
C GLY A 151 -12.13 18.05 2.24
N TRP A 152 -11.60 17.13 1.44
CA TRP A 152 -10.15 16.92 1.31
C TRP A 152 -9.41 18.16 0.81
N LYS A 153 -10.03 18.99 -0.05
CA LYS A 153 -9.42 20.24 -0.55
C LYS A 153 -9.09 21.21 0.57
N THR A 154 -9.94 21.27 1.61
CA THR A 154 -9.77 22.14 2.79
C THR A 154 -9.19 21.43 4.01
N GLY A 155 -8.64 20.22 3.83
CA GLY A 155 -7.95 19.49 4.88
C GLY A 155 -8.86 18.63 5.77
N CYS A 156 -9.97 18.10 5.24
CA CYS A 156 -10.86 17.15 5.92
C CYS A 156 -11.34 17.60 7.30
N GLN A 157 -11.68 18.89 7.46
CA GLN A 157 -12.02 19.54 8.74
C GLN A 157 -13.05 18.74 9.58
N LYS A 158 -14.17 18.37 8.97
CA LYS A 158 -15.21 17.53 9.57
C LYS A 158 -15.66 16.49 8.56
N CYS A 159 -15.54 15.22 8.90
CA CYS A 159 -15.92 14.14 8.00
C CYS A 159 -17.46 13.99 7.99
N PRO A 160 -18.12 14.07 6.82
CA PRO A 160 -19.57 13.92 6.74
C PRO A 160 -20.03 12.47 6.96
N THR A 161 -19.12 11.50 6.80
CA THR A 161 -19.42 10.08 6.92
C THR A 161 -18.25 9.29 7.53
N LEU A 162 -18.54 8.52 8.57
CA LEU A 162 -17.54 7.62 9.19
C LEU A 162 -17.61 6.19 8.64
N ILE A 163 -18.65 5.87 7.86
CA ILE A 163 -18.89 4.53 7.30
C ILE A 163 -18.20 4.31 5.95
N ASN A 164 -17.87 5.39 5.23
CA ASN A 164 -17.13 5.30 3.96
C ASN A 164 -15.82 4.53 4.18
N TYR A 165 -15.31 3.82 3.18
CA TYR A 165 -14.17 2.92 3.36
C TYR A 165 -12.83 3.67 3.50
N PRO A 166 -11.95 3.29 4.45
CA PRO A 166 -12.12 2.28 5.50
C PRO A 166 -12.90 2.84 6.70
N PRO A 167 -13.98 2.16 7.17
CA PRO A 167 -14.87 2.71 8.19
C PRO A 167 -14.15 2.93 9.53
N VAL A 168 -14.50 4.01 10.23
CA VAL A 168 -13.96 4.37 11.54
C VAL A 168 -15.08 4.68 12.53
N LYS A 169 -14.78 4.60 13.83
CA LYS A 169 -15.72 5.01 14.90
C LYS A 169 -15.51 6.45 15.38
N ILE A 170 -14.32 7.00 15.14
CA ILE A 170 -13.91 8.33 15.62
C ILE A 170 -13.36 9.11 14.42
N ASP A 171 -13.84 10.33 14.21
CA ASP A 171 -13.30 11.21 13.19
C ASP A 171 -11.91 11.72 13.58
N ARG A 172 -10.91 11.40 12.77
CA ARG A 172 -9.57 11.97 12.83
C ARG A 172 -9.06 12.38 11.45
N ALA A 173 -9.95 12.51 10.47
CA ALA A 173 -9.55 12.77 9.08
C ALA A 173 -8.74 14.08 8.97
N HIS A 174 -9.18 15.14 9.68
CA HIS A 174 -8.48 16.42 9.74
C HIS A 174 -7.06 16.29 10.33
N GLN A 175 -6.93 15.56 11.43
CA GLN A 175 -5.66 15.41 12.14
C GLN A 175 -4.62 14.62 11.33
N LEU A 176 -5.07 13.71 10.48
CA LEU A 176 -4.20 12.79 9.73
C LEU A 176 -3.79 13.32 8.35
N VAL A 177 -4.61 14.15 7.71
CA VAL A 177 -4.40 14.53 6.31
C VAL A 177 -3.08 15.28 6.10
N ALA A 178 -2.72 16.20 7.00
CA ALA A 178 -1.50 16.98 6.88
C ALA A 178 -0.24 16.10 6.97
N GLY A 179 -0.19 15.21 7.97
CA GLY A 179 0.90 14.26 8.14
C GLY A 179 1.00 13.28 6.97
N LYS A 180 -0.13 12.80 6.44
CA LYS A 180 -0.14 11.92 5.27
C LYS A 180 0.41 12.62 4.02
N ARG A 181 -0.03 13.86 3.75
CA ARG A 181 0.48 14.66 2.63
C ARG A 181 1.99 14.89 2.75
N GLN A 182 2.48 15.13 3.96
CA GLN A 182 3.91 15.25 4.21
C GLN A 182 4.68 13.97 3.86
N LEU A 183 4.17 12.80 4.25
CA LEU A 183 4.78 11.52 3.92
C LEU A 183 4.79 11.24 2.39
N PHE A 184 3.75 11.63 1.66
CA PHE A 184 3.76 11.54 0.20
C PHE A 184 4.77 12.50 -0.44
N ARG A 185 4.96 13.70 0.12
CA ARG A 185 6.03 14.63 -0.31
C ARG A 185 7.42 14.05 -0.05
N GLU A 186 7.62 13.36 1.07
CA GLU A 186 8.88 12.65 1.36
C GLU A 186 9.13 11.54 0.33
N MET A 187 8.12 10.77 -0.05
CA MET A 187 8.24 9.79 -1.14
C MET A 187 8.61 10.43 -2.48
N LEU A 188 8.00 11.58 -2.82
CA LEU A 188 8.38 12.36 -4.01
C LEU A 188 9.85 12.79 -3.95
N ALA A 189 10.31 13.29 -2.79
CA ALA A 189 11.70 13.69 -2.59
C ALA A 189 12.69 12.52 -2.69
N LEU A 190 12.26 11.29 -2.36
CA LEU A 190 13.03 10.06 -2.58
C LEU A 190 13.07 9.60 -4.05
N GLY A 191 12.42 10.33 -4.96
CA GLY A 191 12.35 10.00 -6.38
C GLY A 191 11.25 8.98 -6.72
N CYS A 192 10.24 8.83 -5.87
CA CYS A 192 9.11 7.95 -6.18
C CYS A 192 8.25 8.52 -7.31
N GLN A 193 8.02 7.70 -8.33
CA GLN A 193 7.16 8.01 -9.46
C GLN A 193 5.71 7.66 -9.13
N PHE A 194 4.84 8.68 -9.10
CA PHE A 194 3.40 8.47 -8.91
C PHE A 194 2.70 8.36 -10.26
N ILE A 195 1.94 7.29 -10.43
CA ILE A 195 1.17 7.01 -11.65
C ILE A 195 -0.31 7.05 -11.27
N SER A 196 -1.09 7.92 -11.92
CA SER A 196 -2.54 7.83 -11.85
C SER A 196 -3.02 7.11 -13.11
N PRO A 197 -3.58 5.90 -13.01
CA PRO A 197 -4.25 5.31 -14.15
C PRO A 197 -5.42 6.24 -14.50
N SER A 198 -5.59 6.54 -15.80
CA SER A 198 -6.77 7.27 -16.27
C SER A 198 -8.01 6.51 -15.80
N PRO A 199 -9.07 7.19 -15.33
CA PRO A 199 -10.35 6.51 -15.16
C PRO A 199 -10.68 5.89 -16.51
N ALA A 200 -10.81 4.56 -16.54
CA ALA A 200 -11.39 3.89 -17.68
C ALA A 200 -12.77 4.53 -17.85
N CYS A 201 -12.98 5.23 -18.95
CA CYS A 201 -14.30 5.61 -19.39
C CYS A 201 -15.07 4.30 -19.58
N GLY A 202 -15.94 4.00 -18.62
CA GLY A 202 -16.99 3.00 -18.75
C GLY A 202 -18.28 3.70 -19.11
#